data_AF-Q6DDX7-F1
#
_entry.id   AF-Q6DDX7-F1
#
_cell.length_a   1.000
_cell.length_b   1.000
_cell.length_c   1.000
_cell.angle_alpha   90.00
_cell.angle_beta   90.00
_cell.angle_gamma   90.00
#
_symmetry.space_group_name_H-M   'P 1'
#
loop_
_entity.id
_entity.type
_entity.pdbx_description
1 polymer ?
#
loop_
_entity_poly.entity_id
_entity_poly.type
_entity_poly.pdbx_seq_one_letter_code
_entity_poly.pdbx_strand_id
1 'polypeptide(L)'
;MEDLEEENFSLSVSSPKDAEFDNVVGHLEDIIMDDEFQLLQHGFMDKHYHEFEDTEENKLTYTTIFNEYIGLVEKYIEEQLLQRIPAFDMSAFTSSLQCHREEIAGDIFDILLTFTDFLAFKEMFLDYKAEKEGRTVDLGCGLVVTSLMSSSISSS
;
A
#
# COMPACT_ATOMS: atom_id res chain seq x y z
N MET A 1 -49.57 0.01 -25.09
CA MET A 1 -49.14 1.27 -24.50
C MET A 1 -47.87 0.90 -23.78
N GLU A 2 -46.73 0.99 -24.48
CA GLU A 2 -45.41 0.83 -23.88
C GLU A 2 -45.19 2.13 -23.09
N ASP A 3 -45.64 2.12 -21.83
CA ASP A 3 -45.21 3.14 -20.89
C ASP A 3 -43.77 2.81 -20.53
N LEU A 4 -42.91 3.62 -21.13
CA LEU A 4 -41.48 3.76 -20.93
C LEU A 4 -41.11 3.40 -19.50
N GLU A 5 -40.29 2.36 -19.38
CA GLU A 5 -39.53 2.06 -18.18
C GLU A 5 -38.89 3.38 -17.75
N GLU A 6 -39.36 3.93 -16.62
CA GLU A 6 -38.66 4.99 -15.91
C GLU A 6 -37.26 4.45 -15.70
N GLU A 7 -36.35 4.88 -16.57
CA GLU A 7 -34.92 4.80 -16.36
C GLU A 7 -34.72 5.60 -15.08
N ASN A 8 -34.80 4.90 -13.95
CA ASN A 8 -34.39 5.36 -12.65
C ASN A 8 -32.89 5.60 -12.80
N PHE A 9 -32.58 6.74 -13.42
CA PHE A 9 -31.34 7.45 -13.34
C PHE A 9 -31.21 7.71 -11.84
N SER A 10 -30.69 6.71 -11.15
CA SER A 10 -29.96 6.81 -9.92
C SER A 10 -28.85 7.82 -10.18
N LEU A 11 -29.25 9.09 -10.21
CA LEU A 11 -28.47 10.19 -9.70
C LEU A 11 -28.29 9.81 -8.24
N SER A 12 -27.32 8.92 -8.02
CA SER A 12 -26.78 8.58 -6.72
C SER A 12 -26.25 9.89 -6.17
N VAL A 13 -27.13 10.66 -5.55
CA VAL A 13 -26.73 11.70 -4.61
C VAL A 13 -26.01 10.89 -3.55
N SER A 14 -24.68 10.86 -3.63
CA SER A 14 -23.83 10.19 -2.66
C SER A 14 -24.36 10.56 -1.28
N SER A 15 -24.70 9.56 -0.48
CA SER A 15 -25.19 9.84 0.87
C SER A 15 -24.12 10.66 1.59
N PRO A 16 -24.47 11.56 2.52
CA PRO A 16 -23.48 12.25 3.35
C PRO A 16 -22.46 11.30 3.99
N LYS A 17 -22.87 10.05 4.26
CA LYS A 17 -22.00 8.98 4.79
C LYS A 17 -21.00 8.46 3.76
N ASP A 18 -21.42 8.30 2.51
CA ASP A 18 -20.57 7.82 1.43
C ASP A 18 -19.51 8.88 1.11
N ALA A 19 -19.90 10.16 1.09
CA ALA A 19 -18.97 11.27 0.92
C ALA A 19 -17.95 11.40 2.06
N GLU A 20 -18.37 11.14 3.31
CA GLU A 20 -17.46 11.08 4.46
C GLU A 20 -16.49 9.90 4.33
N PHE A 21 -17.00 8.74 3.90
CA PHE A 21 -16.22 7.54 3.67
C PHE A 21 -15.15 7.75 2.59
N ASP A 22 -15.53 8.27 1.42
CA ASP A 22 -14.63 8.60 0.31
C ASP A 22 -13.54 9.60 0.74
N ASN A 23 -13.91 10.58 1.59
CA ASN A 23 -12.96 11.56 2.12
C ASN A 23 -11.91 10.91 3.03
N VAL A 24 -12.29 9.93 3.85
CA VAL A 24 -11.31 9.17 4.66
C VAL A 24 -10.41 8.32 3.77
N VAL A 25 -10.97 7.66 2.74
CA VAL A 25 -10.17 6.86 1.79
C VAL A 25 -9.14 7.72 1.06
N GLY A 26 -9.50 8.91 0.59
CA GLY A 26 -8.55 9.83 -0.03
C GLY A 26 -7.39 10.20 0.91
N HIS A 27 -7.67 10.44 2.20
CA HIS A 27 -6.61 10.68 3.18
C HIS A 27 -5.75 9.45 3.46
N LEU A 28 -6.32 8.23 3.42
CA LEU A 28 -5.55 7.00 3.55
C LEU A 28 -4.58 6.80 2.39
N GLU A 29 -5.04 7.07 1.16
CA GLU A 29 -4.20 7.05 -0.03
C GLU A 29 -3.03 8.02 0.11
N ASP A 30 -3.30 9.27 0.51
CA ASP A 30 -2.26 10.28 0.77
C ASP A 30 -1.25 9.79 1.82
N ILE A 31 -1.72 9.26 2.96
CA ILE A 31 -0.86 8.79 4.05
C ILE A 31 0.08 7.65 3.60
N ILE A 32 -0.41 6.74 2.76
CA ILE A 32 0.37 5.58 2.31
C ILE A 32 1.39 5.97 1.23
N MET A 33 1.06 6.95 0.39
CA MET A 33 1.97 7.51 -0.62
C MET A 33 2.99 8.49 -0.04
N ASP A 34 2.76 9.02 1.15
CA ASP A 34 3.68 9.95 1.81
C ASP A 34 5.05 9.31 2.11
N ASP A 35 6.13 10.06 1.83
CA ASP A 35 7.51 9.64 2.12
C ASP A 35 7.74 9.32 3.60
N GLU A 36 6.98 9.97 4.50
CA GLU A 36 7.08 9.75 5.95
C GLU A 36 6.66 8.33 6.33
N PHE A 37 5.66 7.77 5.65
CA PHE A 37 5.23 6.39 5.87
C PHE A 37 6.27 5.39 5.36
N GLN A 38 6.87 5.66 4.20
CA GLN A 38 7.97 4.85 3.67
C GLN A 38 9.20 4.88 4.61
N LEU A 39 9.52 6.05 5.17
CA LEU A 39 10.59 6.20 6.15
C LEU A 39 10.28 5.45 7.45
N LEU A 40 9.03 5.45 7.90
CA LEU A 40 8.58 4.68 9.06
C LEU A 40 8.79 3.17 8.83
N GLN A 41 8.36 2.66 7.68
CA GLN A 41 8.54 1.26 7.31
C GLN A 41 10.03 0.91 7.25
N HIS A 42 10.83 1.67 6.50
CA HIS A 42 12.28 1.43 6.40
C HIS A 42 12.99 1.50 7.75
N GLY A 43 12.62 2.46 8.60
CA GLY A 43 13.18 2.57 9.95
C GLY A 43 12.86 1.36 10.83
N PHE A 44 11.65 0.81 10.70
CA PHE A 44 11.28 -0.43 11.36
C PHE A 44 12.03 -1.65 10.78
N MET A 45 12.13 -1.72 9.46
CA MET A 45 12.81 -2.80 8.76
C MET A 45 14.30 -2.84 9.08
N ASP A 46 14.98 -1.70 9.09
CA ASP A 46 16.40 -1.56 9.47
C ASP A 46 16.71 -2.14 10.85
N LYS A 47 15.75 -2.06 11.79
CA LYS A 47 15.91 -2.60 13.13
C LYS A 47 15.75 -4.13 13.18
N HIS A 48 14.97 -4.72 12.28
CA HIS A 48 14.51 -6.11 12.40
C HIS A 48 14.95 -7.04 11.27
N TYR A 49 15.46 -6.55 10.14
CA TYR A 49 15.75 -7.38 8.96
C TYR A 49 16.75 -8.52 9.20
N HIS A 50 17.69 -8.33 10.13
CA HIS A 50 18.66 -9.37 10.49
C HIS A 50 18.02 -10.64 11.04
N GLU A 51 16.87 -10.51 11.71
CA GLU A 51 16.16 -11.63 12.33
C GLU A 51 15.58 -12.60 11.29
N PHE A 52 15.24 -12.10 10.10
CA PHE A 52 14.55 -12.88 9.07
C PHE A 52 15.50 -13.77 8.28
N GLU A 53 15.06 -15.00 8.06
CA GLU A 53 15.76 -16.03 7.28
C GLU A 53 14.87 -16.47 6.12
N ASP A 54 15.52 -16.65 4.95
CA ASP A 54 14.90 -17.15 3.72
C ASP A 54 14.77 -18.67 3.78
N THR A 55 13.92 -19.14 4.69
CA THR A 55 13.59 -20.55 4.91
C THR A 55 12.08 -20.70 5.09
N GLU A 56 11.54 -21.89 4.82
CA GLU A 56 10.11 -22.17 5.03
C GLU A 56 9.74 -22.14 6.52
N GLU A 57 10.68 -22.43 7.41
CA GLU A 57 10.45 -22.43 8.86
C GLU A 57 10.43 -21.00 9.43
N ASN A 58 9.36 -20.66 10.15
CA ASN A 58 9.20 -19.36 10.78
C ASN A 58 9.66 -19.39 12.24
N LYS A 59 10.52 -18.45 12.62
CA LYS A 59 10.90 -18.25 14.03
C LYS A 59 9.73 -17.69 14.81
N LEU A 60 9.61 -18.06 16.08
CA LEU A 60 8.60 -17.50 16.99
C LEU A 60 8.72 -15.98 17.14
N THR A 61 9.92 -15.43 16.98
CA THR A 61 10.18 -13.99 17.03
C THR A 61 9.48 -13.24 15.89
N TYR A 62 9.21 -13.88 14.74
CA TYR A 62 8.56 -13.23 13.60
C TYR A 62 7.15 -12.77 13.96
N THR A 63 6.39 -13.56 14.71
CA THR A 63 5.05 -13.17 15.17
C THR A 63 5.11 -11.93 16.06
N THR A 64 6.10 -11.84 16.94
CA THR A 64 6.28 -10.66 17.81
C THR A 64 6.58 -9.42 16.99
N ILE A 65 7.51 -9.51 16.04
CA ILE A 65 7.89 -8.40 15.16
C ILE A 65 6.70 -7.99 14.27
N PHE A 66 5.95 -8.96 13.76
CA PHE A 66 4.76 -8.70 12.94
C PHE A 66 3.68 -7.95 13.71
N ASN A 67 3.38 -8.34 14.95
CA ASN A 67 2.42 -7.62 15.79
C ASN A 67 2.92 -6.22 16.15
N GLU A 68 4.24 -6.04 16.38
CA GLU A 68 4.84 -4.72 16.59
C GLU A 68 4.68 -3.83 15.35
N TYR A 69 4.87 -4.40 14.15
CA TYR A 69 4.68 -3.71 12.88
C TYR A 69 3.22 -3.30 12.64
N ILE A 70 2.27 -4.22 12.82
CA ILE A 70 0.85 -3.91 12.69
C ILE A 70 0.49 -2.78 13.65
N GLY A 71 0.86 -2.89 14.93
CA GLY A 71 0.57 -1.84 15.90
C GLY A 71 1.23 -0.50 15.57
N LEU A 72 2.41 -0.51 14.96
CA LEU A 72 3.08 0.70 14.47
C LEU A 72 2.31 1.36 13.32
N VAL A 73 1.92 0.57 12.31
CA VAL A 73 1.18 1.04 11.13
C VAL A 73 -0.21 1.53 11.54
N GLU A 74 -0.97 0.74 12.32
CA GLU A 74 -2.29 1.10 12.82
C GLU A 74 -2.25 2.42 13.58
N LYS A 75 -1.32 2.55 14.52
CA LYS A 75 -1.16 3.77 15.32
C LYS A 75 -0.82 4.96 14.44
N TYR A 76 0.11 4.81 13.50
CA TYR A 76 0.50 5.89 12.60
C TYR A 76 -0.67 6.36 11.73
N ILE A 77 -1.40 5.42 11.13
CA ILE A 77 -2.59 5.74 10.32
C ILE A 77 -3.64 6.46 11.18
N GLU A 78 -3.93 5.97 12.38
CA GLU A 78 -4.88 6.59 13.30
C GLU A 78 -4.49 8.03 13.66
N GLU A 79 -3.23 8.26 14.03
CA GLU A 79 -2.72 9.58 14.37
C GLU A 79 -2.81 10.53 13.16
N GLN A 80 -2.44 10.06 11.98
CA GLN A 80 -2.47 10.84 10.74
C GLN A 80 -3.90 11.19 10.29
N LEU A 81 -4.86 10.29 10.49
CA LEU A 81 -6.28 10.56 10.22
C LEU A 81 -6.89 11.53 11.24
N LEU A 82 -6.59 11.37 12.54
CA LEU A 82 -7.05 12.30 13.58
C LEU A 82 -6.51 13.73 13.38
N GLN A 83 -5.29 13.87 12.87
CA GLN A 83 -4.72 15.17 12.53
C GLN A 83 -5.43 15.85 11.35
N ARG A 84 -5.82 15.08 10.34
CA ARG A 84 -6.49 15.58 9.14
C ARG A 84 -8.00 15.80 9.36
N ILE A 85 -8.62 14.94 10.15
CA ILE A 85 -10.06 14.94 10.47
C ILE A 85 -10.24 14.99 12.01
N PRO A 86 -10.48 16.18 12.60
CA PRO A 86 -10.56 16.34 14.06
C PRO A 86 -11.67 15.55 14.77
N ALA A 87 -12.73 15.17 14.04
CA ALA A 87 -13.86 14.40 14.57
C ALA A 87 -13.83 12.94 14.10
N PHE A 88 -12.67 12.45 13.64
CA PHE A 88 -12.55 11.10 13.13
C PHE A 88 -12.78 10.07 14.23
N ASP A 89 -13.63 9.09 13.91
CA ASP A 89 -13.89 7.92 14.75
C ASP A 89 -13.44 6.67 13.99
N MET A 90 -12.31 6.11 14.41
CA MET A 90 -11.74 4.91 13.82
C MET A 90 -12.69 3.70 13.91
N SER A 91 -13.47 3.60 14.99
CA SER A 91 -14.43 2.50 15.18
C SER A 91 -15.62 2.64 14.22
N ALA A 92 -16.09 3.86 14.01
CA ALA A 92 -17.15 4.13 13.04
C ALA A 92 -16.66 3.83 11.61
N PHE A 93 -15.46 4.28 11.26
CA PHE A 93 -14.85 4.00 9.97
C PHE A 93 -14.67 2.50 9.73
N THR A 94 -14.11 1.77 10.70
CA THR A 94 -13.93 0.30 10.62
C THR A 94 -15.26 -0.45 10.44
N SER A 95 -16.33 0.04 11.06
CA SER A 95 -17.67 -0.52 10.86
C SER A 95 -18.16 -0.26 9.43
N SER A 96 -17.96 0.96 8.91
CA SER A 96 -18.29 1.33 7.54
C SER A 96 -17.46 0.52 6.52
N LEU A 97 -16.19 0.23 6.81
CA LEU A 97 -15.30 -0.59 5.98
C LEU A 97 -15.89 -1.99 5.70
N GLN A 98 -16.49 -2.62 6.70
CA GLN A 98 -17.10 -3.95 6.53
C GLN A 98 -18.33 -3.93 5.62
N CYS A 99 -19.05 -2.82 5.58
CA CYS A 99 -20.23 -2.66 4.73
C CYS A 99 -19.88 -2.30 3.27
N HIS A 100 -18.81 -1.55 3.05
CA HIS A 100 -18.43 -1.02 1.73
C HIS A 100 -17.35 -1.84 1.01
N ARG A 101 -16.95 -3.00 1.54
CA ARG A 101 -15.86 -3.83 0.99
C ARG A 101 -15.99 -4.14 -0.51
N GLU A 102 -17.21 -4.21 -1.03
CA GLU A 102 -17.47 -4.49 -2.46
C GLU A 102 -17.49 -3.22 -3.34
N GLU A 103 -17.83 -2.05 -2.79
CA GLU A 103 -17.92 -0.80 -3.55
C GLU A 103 -16.57 -0.13 -3.74
N ILE A 104 -15.63 -0.39 -2.84
CA ILE A 104 -14.32 0.22 -2.87
C ILE A 104 -13.41 -0.65 -3.73
N ALA A 105 -13.66 -0.58 -5.03
CA ALA A 105 -12.72 -0.98 -6.06
C ALA A 105 -11.49 -0.05 -5.98
N GLY A 106 -10.59 -0.28 -5.03
CA GLY A 106 -9.45 0.59 -4.82
C GLY A 106 -8.25 -0.19 -4.32
N ASP A 107 -7.16 -0.14 -5.08
CA ASP A 107 -5.84 -0.68 -4.75
C ASP A 107 -5.45 -0.43 -3.28
N ILE A 108 -5.95 0.66 -2.68
CA ILE A 108 -5.79 0.99 -1.26
C ILE A 108 -6.24 -0.11 -0.29
N PHE A 109 -7.33 -0.82 -0.56
CA PHE A 109 -7.79 -1.92 0.29
C PHE A 109 -6.87 -3.11 0.22
N ASP A 110 -6.45 -3.46 -0.99
CA ASP A 110 -5.51 -4.55 -1.19
C ASP A 110 -4.17 -4.20 -0.52
N ILE A 111 -3.71 -2.95 -0.63
CA ILE A 111 -2.53 -2.44 0.07
C ILE A 111 -2.70 -2.54 1.60
N LEU A 112 -3.81 -2.05 2.16
CA LEU A 112 -4.07 -2.16 3.61
C LEU A 112 -4.13 -3.62 4.07
N LEU A 113 -4.72 -4.50 3.27
CA LEU A 113 -4.78 -5.93 3.54
C LEU A 113 -3.38 -6.54 3.56
N THR A 114 -2.47 -6.11 2.68
CA THR A 114 -1.09 -6.60 2.66
C THR A 114 -0.34 -6.32 3.96
N PHE A 115 -0.64 -5.22 4.67
CA PHE A 115 -0.02 -4.94 5.97
C PHE A 115 -0.42 -5.95 7.05
N THR A 116 -1.57 -6.60 6.90
CA THR A 116 -2.07 -7.66 7.79
C THR A 116 -1.73 -9.07 7.30
N ASP A 117 -1.09 -9.19 6.14
CA ASP A 117 -0.66 -10.47 5.58
C ASP A 117 0.77 -10.79 6.02
N PHE A 118 0.91 -11.88 6.78
CA PHE A 118 2.20 -12.30 7.30
C PHE A 118 3.18 -12.75 6.19
N LEU A 119 2.69 -13.35 5.11
CA LEU A 119 3.54 -13.80 4.01
C LEU A 119 4.10 -12.60 3.25
N ALA A 120 3.24 -11.63 2.90
CA ALA A 120 3.67 -10.39 2.26
C ALA A 120 4.65 -9.62 3.14
N PHE A 121 4.38 -9.54 4.45
CA PHE A 121 5.27 -8.94 5.42
C PHE A 121 6.65 -9.63 5.47
N LYS A 122 6.68 -10.97 5.50
CA LYS A 122 7.94 -11.73 5.52
C LYS A 122 8.73 -11.51 4.23
N GLU A 123 8.07 -11.58 3.08
CA GLU A 123 8.69 -11.36 1.77
C GLU A 123 9.32 -9.97 1.68
N MET A 124 8.57 -8.94 2.09
CA MET A 124 9.06 -7.55 2.18
C MET A 124 10.36 -7.45 2.99
N PHE A 125 10.44 -8.16 4.13
CA PHE A 125 11.64 -8.19 4.96
C PHE A 125 12.83 -8.95 4.31
N LEU A 126 12.56 -10.03 3.57
CA LEU A 126 13.58 -10.78 2.84
C LEU A 126 14.14 -9.98 1.67
N ASP A 127 13.28 -9.28 0.93
CA ASP A 127 13.68 -8.39 -0.16
C ASP A 127 14.57 -7.25 0.36
N TYR A 128 14.15 -6.61 1.44
CA TYR A 128 14.94 -5.56 2.08
C TYR A 128 16.28 -6.06 2.60
N LYS A 129 16.32 -7.27 3.16
CA LYS A 129 17.57 -7.91 3.57
C LYS A 129 18.48 -8.18 2.38
N ALA A 130 17.93 -8.68 1.27
CA ALA A 130 18.67 -8.90 0.04
C ALA A 130 19.26 -7.59 -0.52
N GLU A 131 18.51 -6.49 -0.45
CA GLU A 131 18.97 -5.15 -0.83
C GLU A 131 20.13 -4.68 0.06
N LYS A 132 19.96 -4.74 1.39
CA LYS A 132 21.00 -4.32 2.35
C LYS A 132 22.29 -5.13 2.25
N GLU A 133 22.18 -6.42 1.92
CA GLU A 133 23.32 -7.31 1.77
C GLU A 133 23.89 -7.34 0.34
N GLY A 134 23.35 -6.51 -0.57
CA GLY A 134 23.83 -6.41 -1.95
C GLY A 134 23.58 -7.66 -2.80
N ARG A 135 22.59 -8.49 -2.42
CA ARG A 135 22.15 -9.66 -3.19
C ARG A 135 21.14 -9.32 -4.28
N THR A 136 20.61 -8.09 -4.30
CA THR A 136 19.75 -7.61 -5.38
C THR A 136 20.51 -7.62 -6.69
N VAL A 137 19.88 -8.12 -7.76
CA VAL A 137 20.46 -8.17 -9.10
C VAL A 137 20.86 -6.75 -9.52
N ASP A 138 22.16 -6.50 -9.65
CA ASP A 138 22.67 -5.28 -10.29
C ASP A 138 22.25 -5.29 -11.76
N LEU A 139 21.11 -4.67 -12.05
CA LEU A 139 20.61 -4.45 -13.41
C LEU A 139 21.52 -3.50 -14.21
N GLY A 140 22.47 -2.81 -13.55
CA GLY A 140 23.45 -1.93 -14.19
C GLY A 140 24.41 -2.67 -15.13
N CYS A 141 24.64 -3.96 -14.89
CA CYS A 141 25.45 -4.79 -15.79
C CYS A 141 24.70 -5.24 -17.07
N GLY A 142 23.37 -5.19 -17.09
CA GLY A 142 22.55 -5.76 -18.17
C GLY A 142 22.18 -4.80 -19.31
N LEU A 143 22.15 -3.49 -19.05
CA LEU A 143 21.71 -2.49 -20.03
C LEU A 143 22.90 -1.79 -20.70
N VAL A 144 23.52 -2.45 -21.68
CA VAL A 144 24.43 -1.75 -22.60
C VAL A 144 23.60 -1.03 -23.66
N VAL A 145 23.40 0.29 -23.48
CA VAL A 145 22.85 1.14 -24.54
C VAL A 145 23.91 1.30 -25.62
N THR A 146 23.79 0.54 -26.70
CA THR A 146 24.67 0.70 -27.87
C THR A 146 24.07 1.77 -28.78
N SER A 147 24.74 2.92 -28.89
CA SER A 147 24.33 3.98 -29.82
C SER A 147 24.47 3.48 -31.27
N LEU A 148 23.37 3.55 -32.03
CA LEU A 148 23.38 3.19 -33.44
C LEU A 148 24.04 4.33 -34.22
N MET A 149 25.35 4.21 -34.45
CA MET A 149 26.08 5.13 -35.32
C MET A 149 25.42 5.13 -36.69
N SER A 150 24.79 6.25 -37.05
CA SER A 150 24.25 6.48 -38.38
C SER A 150 25.43 6.58 -39.35
N SER A 151 25.79 5.44 -39.96
CA SER A 151 26.73 5.41 -41.07
C SER A 151 26.18 6.33 -42.15
N SER A 152 26.82 7.48 -42.23
CA SER A 152 26.43 8.59 -43.08
C SER A 152 26.35 8.11 -44.52
N ILE A 153 25.22 8.42 -45.14
CA ILE A 153 25.01 8.44 -46.58
C ILE A 153 26.29 8.98 -47.25
N SER A 154 27.06 8.08 -47.86
CA SER A 154 28.11 8.47 -48.80
C SER A 154 27.39 8.90 -50.07
N SER A 155 27.01 10.18 -50.10
CA SER A 155 26.65 10.87 -51.33
C SER A 155 27.91 11.09 -52.14
N SER A 156 28.10 10.33 -53.21
CA SER A 156 28.81 10.74 -54.43
C SER A 156 28.52 9.72 -55.53
#